data_AF-A0A265N8Q3-F1
#
_entry.id   AF-A0A265N8Q3-F1
#
_cell.length_a   1.000
_cell.length_b   1.000
_cell.length_c   1.000
_cell.angle_alpha   90.00
_cell.angle_beta   90.00
_cell.angle_gamma   90.00
#
_symmetry.space_group_name_H-M   'P 1'
#
loop_
_entity.id
_entity.type
_entity.pdbx_description
1 polymer ?
#
loop_
_entity_poly.entity_id
_entity_poly.type
_entity_poly.pdbx_seq_one_letter_code
_entity_poly.pdbx_strand_id
1 'polypeptide(L)'
;MIQSVIVIGAVLTVAIVVINLILVKASGKEKFTGYYASYVFFIAGLLFIGLASLIDKVEVLGAGLGGWGIASLFAAAIGLIIAVIVDSYQQAEA
;
A
#
# COMPACT_ATOMS: atom_id res chain seq x y z
N MET A 1 2.55 16.59 12.07
CA MET A 1 1.47 15.66 11.66
C MET A 1 1.37 15.51 10.14
N ILE A 2 0.91 16.51 9.36
CA ILE A 2 0.73 16.37 7.90
C ILE A 2 2.03 15.98 7.17
N GLN A 3 3.14 16.67 7.46
CA GLN A 3 4.44 16.36 6.86
C GLN A 3 4.86 14.91 7.10
N SER A 4 4.72 14.41 8.35
CA SER A 4 5.05 13.02 8.69
C SER A 4 4.21 12.02 7.90
N VAL A 5 2.89 12.24 7.77
CA VAL A 5 2.00 11.37 7.00
C VAL A 5 2.39 11.35 5.51
N ILE A 6 2.74 12.50 4.94
CA ILE A 6 3.18 12.59 3.54
C ILE A 6 4.49 11.82 3.34
N VAL A 7 5.47 11.98 4.23
CA VAL A 7 6.76 11.28 4.13
C VAL A 7 6.58 9.77 4.28
N ILE A 8 5.80 9.33 5.27
CA ILE A 8 5.49 7.91 5.48
C ILE A 8 4.77 7.34 4.25
N GLY A 9 3.75 8.05 3.76
CA GLY A 9 3.00 7.66 2.56
C GLY A 9 3.91 7.50 1.35
N ALA A 10 4.78 8.49 1.07
CA ALA A 10 5.71 8.44 -0.05
C ALA A 10 6.66 7.24 0.02
N VAL A 11 7.24 6.97 1.20
CA VAL A 11 8.15 5.84 1.41
C VAL A 11 7.40 4.51 1.24
N LEU A 12 6.22 4.38 1.84
CA LEU A 12 5.39 3.18 1.70
C LEU A 12 4.96 2.95 0.25
N THR A 13 4.59 4.00 -0.48
CA THR A 13 4.24 3.90 -1.89
C THR A 13 5.39 3.30 -2.70
N VAL A 14 6.60 3.82 -2.55
CA VAL A 14 7.77 3.29 -3.26
C VAL A 14 8.01 1.82 -2.92
N ALA A 15 7.95 1.47 -1.63
CA ALA A 15 8.15 0.09 -1.18
C ALA A 15 7.10 -0.87 -1.76
N ILE A 16 5.81 -0.52 -1.67
CA ILE A 16 4.71 -1.36 -2.18
C ILE A 16 4.79 -1.50 -3.69
N VAL A 17 5.08 -0.42 -4.42
CA VAL A 17 5.27 -0.48 -5.88
C VAL A 17 6.38 -1.45 -6.23
N VAL A 18 7.55 -1.34 -5.61
CA VAL A 18 8.67 -2.25 -5.87
C VAL A 18 8.28 -3.70 -5.57
N ILE A 19 7.64 -3.96 -4.44
CA ILE A 19 7.19 -5.32 -4.07
C ILE A 19 6.17 -5.85 -5.09
N ASN A 20 5.15 -5.08 -5.44
CA ASN A 20 4.15 -5.49 -6.42
C ASN A 20 4.79 -5.76 -7.78
N LEU A 21 5.74 -4.93 -8.25
CA LEU A 21 6.42 -5.16 -9.53
C LEU A 21 7.22 -6.47 -9.53
N ILE A 22 7.88 -6.79 -8.42
CA ILE A 22 8.59 -8.07 -8.25
C ILE A 22 7.57 -9.22 -8.26
N LEU A 23 6.47 -9.09 -7.51
CA LEU A 23 5.43 -10.12 -7.42
C LEU A 23 4.74 -10.34 -8.76
N VAL A 24 4.37 -9.29 -9.49
CA VAL A 24 3.77 -9.37 -10.84
C VAL A 24 4.71 -10.12 -11.78
N LYS A 25 6.02 -9.76 -11.81
CA LYS A 25 7.02 -10.45 -12.63
C LYS A 25 7.26 -11.92 -12.22
N ALA A 26 7.19 -12.23 -10.93
CA ALA A 26 7.44 -13.58 -10.42
C ALA A 26 6.20 -14.48 -10.48
N SER A 27 5.00 -13.89 -10.59
CA SER A 27 3.73 -14.60 -10.67
C SER A 27 3.47 -15.08 -12.09
N GLY A 28 2.98 -16.32 -12.25
CA GLY A 28 2.50 -16.79 -13.55
C GLY A 28 1.19 -16.12 -13.96
N LYS A 29 0.84 -16.19 -15.25
CA LYS A 29 -0.31 -15.49 -15.91
C LYS A 29 -1.68 -15.62 -15.21
N GLU A 30 -1.86 -16.60 -14.32
CA GLU A 30 -3.16 -16.89 -13.67
C GLU A 30 -3.23 -16.52 -12.19
N LYS A 31 -2.17 -15.93 -11.60
CA LYS A 31 -2.11 -15.71 -10.15
C LYS A 31 -2.30 -14.25 -9.77
N PHE A 32 -3.33 -13.98 -8.97
CA PHE A 32 -3.60 -12.70 -8.30
C PHE A 32 -2.56 -12.32 -7.22
N THR A 33 -1.50 -13.10 -7.07
CA THR A 33 -0.42 -12.89 -6.10
C THR A 33 0.34 -11.59 -6.33
N GLY A 34 0.33 -11.06 -7.56
CA GLY A 34 0.90 -9.75 -7.92
C GLY A 34 0.33 -8.57 -7.13
N TYR A 35 -0.87 -8.71 -6.56
CA TYR A 35 -1.60 -7.64 -5.88
C TYR A 35 -1.60 -7.75 -4.35
N TYR A 36 -1.04 -8.81 -3.79
CA TYR A 36 -1.15 -9.12 -2.36
C TYR A 36 -0.58 -8.04 -1.46
N ALA A 37 0.56 -7.44 -1.80
CA ALA A 37 1.13 -6.40 -0.94
C ALA A 37 0.21 -5.18 -0.84
N SER A 38 -0.38 -4.74 -1.95
CA SER A 38 -1.40 -3.68 -1.91
C SER A 38 -2.62 -4.06 -1.07
N TYR A 39 -3.15 -5.28 -1.17
CA TYR A 39 -4.31 -5.69 -0.35
C TYR A 39 -3.98 -5.76 1.15
N VAL A 40 -2.80 -6.25 1.51
CA VAL A 40 -2.34 -6.28 2.91
C VAL A 40 -2.30 -4.86 3.47
N PHE A 41 -1.71 -3.91 2.76
CA PHE A 41 -1.64 -2.51 3.20
C PHE A 41 -3.00 -1.81 3.18
N PHE A 42 -3.89 -2.19 2.28
CA PHE A 42 -5.27 -1.69 2.28
C PHE A 42 -6.01 -2.11 3.56
N ILE A 43 -5.96 -3.41 3.90
CA ILE A 43 -6.60 -3.93 5.11
C ILE A 43 -5.97 -3.32 6.36
N ALA A 44 -4.64 -3.26 6.44
CA ALA A 44 -3.94 -2.62 7.55
C ALA A 44 -4.31 -1.14 7.70
N GLY A 45 -4.42 -0.42 6.58
CA GLY A 45 -4.84 0.98 6.55
C GLY A 45 -6.25 1.19 7.12
N LEU A 46 -7.20 0.34 6.73
CA LEU A 46 -8.57 0.37 7.27
C LEU A 46 -8.59 0.07 8.77
N LEU A 47 -7.81 -0.92 9.22
CA LEU A 47 -7.70 -1.25 10.64
C LEU A 47 -7.12 -0.08 11.44
N PHE A 48 -6.06 0.57 10.96
CA PHE A 48 -5.47 1.71 11.63
C PHE A 48 -6.42 2.92 11.71
N ILE A 49 -7.21 3.18 10.66
CA ILE A 49 -8.25 4.24 10.72
C ILE A 49 -9.35 3.85 11.70
N GLY A 50 -9.84 2.61 11.67
CA GLY A 50 -10.90 2.15 12.58
C GLY A 50 -10.48 2.18 14.04
N LEU A 51 -9.20 1.90 14.33
CA LEU A 51 -8.64 1.95 15.68
C LEU A 51 -8.24 3.36 16.12
N ALA A 52 -8.11 4.31 15.19
CA ALA A 52 -7.65 5.66 15.50
C ALA A 52 -8.61 6.42 16.44
N SER A 53 -9.90 6.11 16.42
CA SER A 53 -10.90 6.71 17.32
C SER A 53 -11.04 5.99 18.66
N LEU A 54 -10.40 4.83 18.82
CA LEU A 54 -10.50 3.99 20.02
C LEU A 54 -9.22 4.05 20.89
N ILE A 55 -8.09 4.45 20.29
CA ILE A 55 -6.78 4.43 20.95
C ILE A 55 -6.13 5.82 20.85
N ASP A 56 -6.34 6.65 21.86
CA ASP A 56 -6.00 8.08 21.85
C ASP A 56 -4.51 8.43 22.07
N LYS A 57 -3.58 7.47 22.09
CA LYS A 57 -2.18 7.73 22.53
C LYS A 57 -1.08 7.00 21.77
N VAL A 58 -1.36 6.43 20.60
CA VAL A 58 -0.32 5.75 19.81
C VAL A 58 0.17 6.69 18.71
N GLU A 59 1.34 7.27 18.95
CA GLU A 59 2.10 8.03 17.95
C GLU A 59 3.40 7.32 17.62
N VAL A 60 3.65 7.12 16.32
CA VAL A 60 4.86 6.49 15.80
C VAL A 60 5.40 7.37 14.69
N LEU A 61 6.67 7.78 14.79
CA LEU A 61 7.33 8.69 13.83
C LEU A 61 6.57 10.02 13.62
N GLY A 62 5.92 10.54 14.66
CA GLY A 62 5.17 11.81 14.62
C GLY A 62 3.85 11.73 13.84
N ALA A 63 3.35 10.52 13.58
CA ALA A 63 2.02 10.26 13.06
C ALA A 63 1.25 9.31 13.99
N GLY A 64 0.01 9.66 14.31
CA GLY A 64 -0.90 8.77 15.02
C GLY A 64 -1.39 7.61 14.13
N LEU A 65 -2.15 6.67 14.72
CA LEU A 65 -2.74 5.55 13.98
C LEU A 65 -3.55 6.00 12.76
N GLY A 66 -4.34 7.08 12.87
CA GLY A 66 -5.09 7.62 11.74
C GLY A 66 -4.17 8.08 10.59
N GLY A 67 -3.01 8.67 10.91
CA GLY A 67 -2.02 9.07 9.92
C GLY A 67 -1.36 7.89 9.22
N TRP A 68 -0.98 6.86 9.98
CA TRP A 68 -0.48 5.59 9.42
C TRP A 68 -1.53 4.87 8.56
N GLY A 69 -2.79 4.94 8.97
CA GLY A 69 -3.92 4.39 8.22
C GLY A 69 -4.08 5.05 6.86
N ILE A 70 -4.17 6.38 6.82
CA ILE A 70 -4.28 7.14 5.57
C ILE A 70 -3.06 6.92 4.66
N ALA A 71 -1.84 6.96 5.23
CA ALA A 71 -0.61 6.70 4.48
C ALA A 71 -0.60 5.30 3.85
N SER A 72 -1.03 4.28 4.60
CA SER A 72 -1.10 2.90 4.13
C SER A 72 -2.15 2.72 3.03
N LEU A 73 -3.34 3.32 3.16
CA LEU A 73 -4.39 3.27 2.14
C LEU A 73 -3.94 3.97 0.85
N PHE A 74 -3.32 5.13 0.97
CA PHE A 74 -2.79 5.86 -0.18
C PHE A 74 -1.71 5.05 -0.90
N ALA A 75 -0.77 4.48 -0.16
CA ALA A 75 0.30 3.66 -0.72
C ALA A 75 -0.25 2.39 -1.40
N ALA A 76 -1.23 1.73 -0.79
CA ALA A 76 -1.91 0.57 -1.36
C ALA A 76 -2.61 0.91 -2.69
N ALA A 77 -3.32 2.04 -2.75
CA ALA A 77 -4.03 2.48 -3.95
C ALA A 77 -3.06 2.74 -5.11
N ILE A 78 -2.01 3.53 -4.90
CA ILE A 78 -1.00 3.80 -5.93
C ILE A 78 -0.28 2.52 -6.34
N GLY A 79 0.11 1.69 -5.37
CA GLY A 79 0.75 0.41 -5.61
C GLY A 79 -0.09 -0.52 -6.48
N LEU A 80 -1.42 -0.53 -6.27
CA LEU A 80 -2.34 -1.38 -7.02
C LEU A 80 -2.53 -0.85 -8.44
N ILE A 81 -2.71 0.46 -8.61
CA ILE A 81 -2.82 1.09 -9.94
C ILE A 81 -1.60 0.74 -10.80
N ILE A 82 -0.40 0.93 -10.27
CA ILE A 82 0.84 0.64 -11.01
C ILE A 82 0.96 -0.86 -11.30
N ALA A 83 0.65 -1.72 -10.35
CA ALA A 83 0.68 -3.17 -10.54
C ALA A 83 -0.26 -3.62 -11.67
N VAL A 84 -1.50 -3.11 -11.68
CA VAL A 84 -2.50 -3.44 -12.72
C VAL A 84 -2.03 -2.97 -14.09
N ILE A 85 -1.47 -1.76 -14.19
CA ILE A 85 -0.93 -1.26 -15.47
C ILE A 85 0.17 -2.19 -15.99
N VAL A 86 1.13 -2.56 -15.15
CA VAL A 86 2.26 -3.41 -15.56
C VAL A 86 1.82 -4.83 -15.89
N ASP A 87 0.94 -5.43 -15.08
CA ASP A 87 0.37 -6.75 -15.36
C ASP A 87 -0.41 -6.75 -16.68
N SER A 88 -1.19 -5.69 -16.96
CA SER A 88 -1.92 -5.54 -18.22
C SER A 88 -1.00 -5.53 -19.44
N TYR A 89 0.17 -4.86 -19.35
CA TYR A 89 1.17 -4.87 -20.42
C TYR A 89 1.79 -6.25 -20.61
N GLN A 90 2.13 -6.95 -19.52
CA GLN A 90 2.72 -8.29 -19.60
C GLN A 90 1.76 -9.33 -20.19
N GLN A 91 0.47 -9.20 -19.95
CA GLN A 91 -0.54 -10.09 -20.52
C GLN A 91 -0.83 -9.78 -22.00
N ALA A 92 -0.72 -8.51 -22.42
CA ALA A 92 -0.91 -8.12 -23.82
C ALA A 92 0.24 -8.53 -24.75
N GLU A 93 1.47 -8.65 -24.23
CA GLU A 93 2.65 -9.08 -25.00
C GLU A 93 2.77 -10.60 -25.19
N ALA A 94 1.91 -11.41 -24.56
CA ALA A 94 2.15 -12.84 -24.36
C ALA A 94 1.02 -13.75 -24.85
#